data_AF-M2PAA7-F1
#
_entry.id   AF-M2PAA7-F1
#
_cell.length_a   1.000
_cell.length_b   1.000
_cell.length_c   1.000
_cell.angle_alpha   90.00
_cell.angle_beta   90.00
_cell.angle_gamma   90.00
#
_symmetry.space_group_name_H-M   'P 1'
#
loop_
_entity.id
_entity.type
_entity.pdbx_description
1 polymer ?
#
loop_
_entity_poly.entity_id
_entity_poly.type
_entity_poly.pdbx_seq_one_letter_code
_entity_poly.pdbx_strand_id
1 'polypeptide(L)'
;TKHWSGKIPLVLGMPIMMNQNSNVEGGIINGSRGILKQIHYELNTHGEHVLTSCIVVLDSGSGECIIYLPLDHVPVLRNSVDITIVH
;
A
#
# COMPACT_ATOMS: atom_id res chain seq x y z
N THR A 1 -21.02 3.96 6.05
CA THR A 1 -20.86 3.13 4.84
C THR A 1 -19.38 2.90 4.63
N LYS A 2 -18.92 1.65 4.56
CA LYS A 2 -17.49 1.35 4.45
C LYS A 2 -17.05 1.58 3.00
N HIS A 3 -16.41 2.72 2.73
CA HIS A 3 -15.98 3.08 1.39
C HIS A 3 -14.57 2.56 1.14
N TRP A 4 -14.45 1.62 0.21
CA TRP A 4 -13.18 1.34 -0.44
C TRP A 4 -12.94 2.47 -1.44
N SER A 5 -11.82 3.19 -1.35
CA SER A 5 -11.34 3.97 -2.49
C SER A 5 -11.43 3.07 -3.72
N GLY A 6 -12.03 3.56 -4.81
CA GLY A 6 -12.46 2.73 -5.93
C GLY A 6 -11.43 1.70 -6.38
N LYS A 7 -11.89 0.60 -7.00
CA LYS A 7 -11.02 -0.50 -7.45
C LYS A 7 -10.04 0.02 -8.52
N ILE A 8 -8.86 0.47 -8.09
CA ILE A 8 -7.75 0.83 -8.99
C ILE A 8 -7.11 -0.49 -9.43
N PRO A 9 -7.00 -0.77 -10.75
CA PRO A 9 -6.29 -1.94 -11.23
C PRO A 9 -4.82 -1.82 -10.85
N LEU A 10 -4.35 -2.72 -9.99
CA LEU A 10 -2.94 -2.80 -9.61
C LEU A 10 -2.20 -3.76 -10.55
N VAL A 11 -1.15 -3.27 -11.20
CA VAL A 11 -0.31 -4.05 -12.11
C VAL A 11 1.16 -3.91 -11.70
N LEU A 12 1.92 -5.00 -11.75
CA LEU A 12 3.35 -4.98 -11.47
C LEU A 12 4.07 -4.01 -12.41
N GLY A 13 5.00 -3.22 -11.87
CA GLY A 13 5.71 -2.17 -12.61
C GLY A 13 4.95 -0.84 -12.68
N MET A 14 3.71 -0.78 -12.19
CA MET A 14 2.94 0.46 -12.18
C MET A 14 3.53 1.46 -11.18
N PRO A 15 3.68 2.74 -11.57
CA PRO A 15 4.01 3.80 -10.63
C PRO A 15 2.84 4.04 -9.69
N ILE A 16 3.13 4.15 -8.41
CA ILE A 16 2.15 4.44 -7.38
C ILE A 16 2.63 5.56 -6.48
N MET A 17 1.68 6.14 -5.75
CA MET A 17 1.92 7.15 -4.73
C MET A 17 1.30 6.69 -3.42
N MET A 18 2.08 6.79 -2.35
CA MET A 18 1.59 6.56 -0.99
C MET A 18 0.69 7.72 -0.58
N ASN A 19 -0.50 7.40 -0.08
CA ASN A 19 -1.50 8.39 0.35
C ASN A 19 -1.61 8.53 1.88
N GLN A 20 -0.83 7.74 2.62
CA GLN A 20 -0.80 7.72 4.08
C GLN A 20 0.65 7.68 4.56
N ASN A 21 0.88 8.30 5.71
CA ASN A 21 2.14 8.18 6.42
C ASN A 21 2.19 6.80 7.08
N SER A 22 3.09 5.93 6.63
CA SER A 22 3.26 4.59 7.21
C SER A 22 4.54 4.46 8.03
N ASN A 23 5.58 5.24 7.70
CA ASN A 23 6.83 5.31 8.46
C ASN A 23 7.49 6.68 8.28
N VAL A 24 7.04 7.67 9.06
CA VAL A 24 7.53 9.05 8.97
C VAL A 24 9.03 9.15 9.25
N GLU A 25 9.52 8.40 10.24
CA GLU A 25 10.95 8.37 10.61
C GLU A 25 11.81 7.77 9.50
N GLY A 26 11.28 6.79 8.75
CA GLY A 26 11.91 6.22 7.56
C GLY A 26 11.67 7.00 6.26
N GLY A 27 11.07 8.20 6.31
CA GLY A 27 10.79 9.02 5.13
C GLY A 27 9.63 8.52 4.25
N ILE A 28 8.85 7.53 4.72
CA ILE A 28 7.66 7.03 4.04
C ILE A 28 6.46 7.86 4.48
N ILE A 29 6.23 8.93 3.71
CA ILE A 29 5.19 9.91 3.95
C ILE A 29 4.19 9.93 2.79
N ASN A 30 3.05 10.59 3.02
CA ASN A 30 2.11 10.89 1.96
C ASN A 30 2.81 11.67 0.83
N GLY A 31 2.63 11.22 -0.40
CA GLY A 31 3.30 11.73 -1.59
C GLY A 31 4.56 10.95 -1.99
N SER A 32 5.07 10.03 -1.16
CA SER A 32 6.19 9.15 -1.56
C SER A 32 5.79 8.33 -2.79
N ARG A 33 6.67 8.32 -3.79
CA ARG A 33 6.48 7.64 -5.08
C ARG A 33 7.30 6.37 -5.14
N GLY A 34 6.79 5.40 -5.88
CA GLY A 34 7.50 4.15 -6.11
C GLY A 34 6.84 3.27 -7.14
N ILE A 35 7.43 2.10 -7.33
CA ILE A 35 7.00 1.09 -8.28
C ILE A 35 6.43 -0.12 -7.54
N LEU A 36 5.24 -0.55 -7.94
CA LEU A 36 4.62 -1.77 -7.43
C LEU A 36 5.39 -3.01 -7.89
N LYS A 37 5.92 -3.81 -6.95
CA LYS A 37 6.74 -5.00 -7.25
C LYS A 37 6.06 -6.33 -6.96
N GLN A 38 5.17 -6.38 -5.98
CA GLN A 38 4.51 -7.63 -5.59
C GLN A 38 3.11 -7.34 -5.09
N ILE A 39 2.19 -8.24 -5.39
CA ILE A 39 0.79 -8.14 -4.97
C ILE A 39 0.38 -9.46 -4.32
N HIS A 40 -0.22 -9.38 -3.14
CA HIS A 40 -0.76 -10.52 -2.42
C HIS A 40 -2.29 -10.48 -2.43
N TYR A 41 -2.89 -11.59 -2.84
CA TYR A 41 -4.33 -11.80 -2.85
C TYR A 41 -4.69 -12.99 -1.98
N GLU A 42 -5.86 -12.91 -1.35
CA GLU A 42 -6.53 -14.04 -0.71
C GLU A 42 -7.92 -14.22 -1.31
N LEU A 43 -8.44 -15.45 -1.26
CA LEU A 43 -9.81 -15.72 -1.66
C LEU A 43 -10.75 -15.37 -0.51
N ASN A 44 -11.80 -14.59 -0.78
CA ASN A 44 -12.86 -14.36 0.18
C ASN A 44 -13.86 -15.54 0.20
N THR A 45 -14.86 -15.46 1.09
CA THR A 45 -15.94 -16.45 1.22
C THR A 45 -16.81 -16.61 -0.03
N HIS A 46 -16.73 -15.66 -0.97
CA HIS A 46 -17.44 -15.69 -2.25
C HIS A 46 -16.56 -16.17 -3.41
N GLY A 47 -15.31 -16.59 -3.14
CA GLY A 47 -14.36 -17.05 -4.15
C GLY A 47 -13.72 -15.94 -4.97
N GLU A 48 -13.82 -14.67 -4.52
CA GLU A 48 -13.20 -13.54 -5.21
C GLU A 48 -11.76 -13.32 -4.71
N HIS A 49 -10.86 -12.91 -5.60
CA HIS A 49 -9.52 -12.47 -5.22
C HIS A 49 -9.56 -11.09 -4.58
N VAL A 50 -9.00 -11.01 -3.39
CA VAL A 50 -9.06 -9.84 -2.54
C VAL A 50 -7.65 -9.44 -2.13
N LEU A 51 -7.25 -8.23 -2.53
CA LEU A 51 -5.93 -7.67 -2.23
C LEU A 51 -5.73 -7.54 -0.71
N THR A 52 -4.68 -8.18 -0.17
CA THR A 52 -4.34 -8.12 1.26
C THR A 52 -3.12 -7.27 1.55
N SER A 53 -2.11 -7.32 0.67
CA SER A 53 -0.94 -6.46 0.77
C SER A 53 -0.22 -6.33 -0.58
N CYS A 54 0.69 -5.38 -0.67
CA CYS A 54 1.62 -5.28 -1.78
C CYS A 54 2.99 -4.78 -1.32
N ILE A 55 4.01 -5.02 -2.15
CA ILE A 55 5.37 -4.49 -1.94
C ILE A 55 5.63 -3.40 -2.97
N VAL A 56 6.11 -2.28 -2.49
CA VAL A 56 6.40 -1.08 -3.29
C VAL A 56 7.86 -0.73 -3.11
N VAL A 57 8.56 -0.50 -4.21
CA VAL A 57 9.93 0.01 -4.18
C VAL A 57 9.87 1.52 -4.33
N LEU A 58 10.31 2.26 -3.33
CA LEU A 58 10.30 3.71 -3.36
C LEU A 58 11.45 4.26 -4.22
N ASP A 59 11.21 5.37 -4.91
CA ASP A 59 12.23 6.04 -5.73
C ASP A 59 13.28 6.77 -4.87
N SER A 60 12.99 7.00 -3.58
CA SER A 60 13.83 7.73 -2.64
C SER A 60 13.48 7.35 -1.21
N GLY A 61 13.97 6.20 -0.73
CA GLY A 61 13.89 5.84 0.69
C GLY A 61 15.12 6.36 1.44
N SER A 62 14.92 7.27 2.40
CA SER A 62 15.98 7.70 3.34
C SER A 62 15.94 6.92 4.65
N GLY A 63 15.17 5.83 4.71
CA GLY A 63 14.78 5.15 5.94
C GLY A 63 15.46 3.82 6.18
N GLU A 64 15.56 3.45 7.45
CA GLU A 64 16.07 2.14 7.86
C GLU A 64 15.23 1.00 7.27
N CYS A 65 15.93 -0.08 6.91
CA CYS A 65 15.37 -1.28 6.32
C CYS A 65 14.33 -1.90 7.26
N ILE A 66 13.14 -2.20 6.75
CA ILE A 66 12.23 -3.09 7.49
C ILE A 66 12.90 -4.46 7.51
N ILE A 67 13.04 -5.04 8.72
CA ILE A 67 13.71 -6.32 8.92
C ILE A 67 13.09 -7.35 7.95
N TYR A 68 13.96 -8.07 7.21
CA TYR A 68 13.62 -9.06 6.18
C TYR A 68 13.15 -8.54 4.81
N LEU A 69 13.17 -7.23 4.57
CA LEU A 69 12.94 -6.65 3.24
C LEU A 69 14.21 -5.98 2.72
N PRO A 70 14.47 -6.00 1.40
CA PRO A 70 15.57 -5.22 0.83
C PRO A 70 15.36 -3.72 1.06
N LEU A 71 16.44 -2.94 0.92
CA LEU A 71 16.37 -1.48 1.00
C LEU A 71 15.29 -0.95 0.03
N ASP A 72 14.59 0.10 0.44
CA ASP A 72 13.50 0.76 -0.29
C ASP A 72 12.24 -0.07 -0.55
N HIS A 73 12.18 -1.33 -0.07
CA HIS A 73 10.97 -2.14 -0.17
C HIS A 73 10.05 -1.90 1.01
N VAL A 74 8.84 -1.43 0.69
CA VAL A 74 7.82 -1.06 1.65
C VAL A 74 6.63 -1.99 1.52
N PRO A 75 6.25 -2.71 2.60
CA PRO A 75 5.01 -3.45 2.63
C PRO A 75 3.85 -2.49 2.88
N VAL A 76 2.90 -2.48 1.96
CA VAL A 76 1.62 -1.78 2.11
C VAL A 76 0.57 -2.82 2.44
N LEU A 77 0.05 -2.75 3.65
CA LEU A 77 -1.04 -3.62 4.11
C LEU A 77 -2.38 -3.01 3.73
N ARG A 78 -3.36 -3.87 3.47
CA ARG A 78 -4.75 -3.44 3.35
C ARG A 78 -5.16 -2.68 4.61
N ASN A 79 -5.59 -1.45 4.42
CA ASN A 79 -6.21 -0.65 5.46
C ASN A 79 -7.71 -0.47 5.15
N SER A 80 -8.54 -0.39 6.20
CA SER A 80 -9.96 -0.04 6.07
C SER A 80 -10.25 1.15 6.97
N VAL A 81 -10.72 2.24 6.39
CA VAL A 81 -11.14 3.43 7.13
C VAL A 81 -12.66 3.52 7.14
N ASP A 82 -13.23 3.71 8.33
CA ASP A 82 -14.65 4.02 8.50
C ASP A 82 -14.83 5.53 8.45
N ILE A 83 -15.55 6.02 7.43
CA ILE A 83 -15.85 7.44 7.25
C ILE A 83 -17.25 7.72 7.82
N THR A 84 -17.33 8.54 8.86
CA THR A 84 -18.59 9.04 9.41
C THR A 84 -18.85 10.44 8.87
N ILE A 85 -19.87 10.58 8.02
CA ILE A 85 -20.33 11.88 7.55
C ILE A 85 -21.42 12.35 8.52
N VAL A 86 -21.14 13.42 9.25
CA VAL A 86 -22.12 14.08 10.13
C VAL A 86 -22.66 15.30 9.39
N HIS A 87 -23.99 15.42 9.32
CA HIS A 87 -24.69 16.57 8.74
C HIS A 87 -24.75 17.72 9.73
#